data_AF-A0A9Q0AVL8-F1
#
_entry.id   AF-A0A9Q0AVL8-F1
#
_cell.length_a   1.000
_cell.length_b   1.000
_cell.length_c   1.000
_cell.angle_alpha   90.00
_cell.angle_beta   90.00
_cell.angle_gamma   90.00
#
_symmetry.space_group_name_H-M   'P 1'
#
loop_
_entity.id
_entity.type
_entity.pdbx_description
1 polymer ?
#
loop_
_entity_poly.entity_id
_entity_poly.type
_entity_poly.pdbx_seq_one_letter_code
_entity_poly.pdbx_strand_id
1 'polypeptide(L)'
;MSNMIPDMAYQAVVPYCIWHPDVATEETYRKLYYRYPEMRYHIGRACAVAGYGELYNELDLLPDVSIAEEARDNGKLDIFEHIMSQAVRYAVMNDYQRSVDLQNPRPGAYLNGDTAVRFSLELHRPLTFIGAPPPERNPNLEKWPSHYFNIQEDSNISGCPSPGPCFLKLQGEYIALLHTPLPEDLSPINKDILILTAAWDGNIERYFRLRRPIAAPNGITAVVRGAYHHTPFARWLESCVDELFPRQYENRLIRQAYHAQFIMNDDLSRIDSEIDGEMLPELFWWPHCPHSDTLRELAWRRPDLKHQVILACIAGD
;
A
#
# COMPACT_ATOMS: atom_id res chain seq x y z
N MET A 1 14.88 6.67 -25.54
CA MET A 1 15.82 7.34 -24.59
C MET A 1 16.99 7.99 -25.34
N SER A 2 17.55 9.13 -24.88
CA SER A 2 18.55 9.93 -25.63
C SER A 2 20.02 9.51 -25.48
N ASN A 3 20.32 8.55 -24.59
CA ASN A 3 21.67 8.08 -24.27
C ASN A 3 22.64 9.15 -23.74
N MET A 4 22.10 10.29 -23.28
CA MET A 4 22.87 11.40 -22.69
C MET A 4 22.76 11.36 -21.16
N ILE A 5 23.88 11.49 -20.45
CA ILE A 5 23.93 11.52 -18.99
C ILE A 5 23.98 12.99 -18.53
N PRO A 6 22.92 13.52 -17.88
CA PRO A 6 22.93 14.87 -17.36
C PRO A 6 23.84 15.01 -16.14
N ASP A 7 24.12 16.26 -15.76
CA ASP A 7 24.78 16.55 -14.49
C ASP A 7 23.75 16.53 -13.35
N MET A 8 23.99 15.70 -12.34
CA MET A 8 23.09 15.45 -11.22
C MET A 8 23.79 15.84 -9.91
N ALA A 9 24.05 17.14 -9.76
CA ALA A 9 24.82 17.68 -8.62
C ALA A 9 24.12 17.52 -7.26
N TYR A 10 22.82 17.25 -7.24
CA TYR A 10 22.01 17.15 -6.02
C TYR A 10 21.13 15.90 -6.04
N GLN A 11 20.90 15.30 -4.88
CA GLN A 11 20.03 14.12 -4.77
C GLN A 11 18.60 14.38 -5.28
N ALA A 12 18.10 15.61 -5.14
CA ALA A 12 16.76 15.99 -5.60
C ALA A 12 16.56 15.94 -7.12
N VAL A 13 17.66 15.87 -7.91
CA VAL A 13 17.59 15.75 -9.37
C VAL A 13 17.93 14.35 -9.88
N VAL A 14 18.15 13.39 -8.97
CA VAL A 14 18.40 11.98 -9.32
C VAL A 14 17.05 11.29 -9.56
N PRO A 15 16.75 10.87 -10.80
CA PRO A 15 15.48 10.23 -11.10
C PRO A 15 15.42 8.81 -10.53
N TYR A 16 14.26 8.42 -10.02
CA TYR A 16 14.05 7.07 -9.49
C TYR A 16 13.76 6.04 -10.60
N CYS A 17 13.01 6.42 -11.64
CA CYS A 17 12.76 5.57 -12.79
C CYS A 17 13.56 6.07 -14.00
N ILE A 18 14.55 5.27 -14.46
CA ILE A 18 15.48 5.66 -15.53
C ILE A 18 15.34 4.83 -16.82
N TRP A 19 14.37 3.92 -16.86
CA TRP A 19 14.24 2.91 -17.92
C TRP A 19 12.89 2.97 -18.67
N HIS A 20 11.99 3.85 -18.24
CA HIS A 20 10.68 4.08 -18.85
C HIS A 20 10.65 5.47 -19.53
N PRO A 21 10.01 5.65 -20.70
CA PRO A 21 9.27 4.65 -21.49
C PRO A 21 10.17 3.68 -22.28
N ASP A 22 11.44 4.05 -22.48
CA ASP A 22 12.43 3.24 -23.20
C ASP A 22 13.73 3.15 -22.39
N VAL A 23 14.46 2.05 -22.57
CA VAL A 23 15.77 1.83 -21.98
C VAL A 23 16.89 2.58 -22.74
N ALA A 24 17.91 3.05 -22.02
CA ALA A 24 19.17 3.48 -22.62
C ALA A 24 20.01 2.27 -23.07
N THR A 25 21.08 2.52 -23.84
CA THR A 25 22.05 1.48 -24.19
C THR A 25 22.83 1.01 -22.97
N GLU A 26 23.29 -0.24 -23.03
CA GLU A 26 24.13 -0.84 -21.99
C GLU A 26 25.39 -0.02 -21.70
N GLU A 27 26.04 0.52 -22.75
CA GLU A 27 27.21 1.39 -22.61
C GLU A 27 26.89 2.72 -21.89
N THR A 28 25.69 3.29 -22.12
CA THR A 28 25.25 4.48 -21.39
C THR A 28 25.07 4.16 -19.91
N TYR A 29 24.51 3.00 -19.57
CA TYR A 29 24.38 2.60 -18.18
C TYR A 29 25.73 2.30 -17.51
N ARG A 30 26.71 1.71 -18.21
CA ARG A 30 28.10 1.60 -17.71
C ARG A 30 28.68 2.97 -17.39
N LYS A 31 28.57 3.94 -18.32
CA LYS A 31 29.03 5.32 -18.08
C LYS A 31 28.31 5.98 -16.91
N LEU A 32 27.01 5.69 -16.75
CA LEU A 32 26.23 6.20 -15.63
C LEU A 32 26.75 5.64 -14.31
N TYR A 33 27.02 4.33 -14.24
CA TYR A 33 27.59 3.68 -13.07
C TYR A 33 28.96 4.27 -12.70
N TYR A 34 29.83 4.52 -13.67
CA TYR A 34 31.14 5.14 -13.41
C TYR A 34 31.04 6.57 -12.85
N ARG A 35 30.04 7.35 -13.29
CA ARG A 35 29.87 8.74 -12.84
C ARG A 35 29.09 8.85 -11.52
N TYR A 36 28.11 7.97 -11.32
CA TYR A 36 27.18 7.97 -10.19
C TYR A 36 26.99 6.52 -9.65
N PRO A 37 28.00 5.96 -8.94
CA PRO A 37 27.96 4.58 -8.47
C PRO A 37 26.77 4.26 -7.55
N GLU A 38 26.25 5.25 -6.84
CA GLU A 38 25.06 5.16 -5.98
C GLU A 38 23.79 4.79 -6.76
N MET A 39 23.75 5.04 -8.07
CA MET A 39 22.61 4.70 -8.92
C MET A 39 22.58 3.22 -9.36
N ARG A 40 23.51 2.38 -8.89
CA ARG A 40 23.64 0.98 -9.32
C ARG A 40 22.36 0.14 -9.26
N TYR A 41 21.47 0.36 -8.30
CA TYR A 41 20.17 -0.34 -8.25
C TYR A 41 19.17 0.16 -9.29
N HIS A 42 19.18 1.46 -9.60
CA HIS A 42 18.39 2.04 -10.69
C HIS A 42 18.82 1.43 -12.04
N ILE A 43 20.14 1.31 -12.23
CA ILE A 43 20.73 0.65 -13.40
C ILE A 43 20.42 -0.84 -13.39
N GLY A 44 20.52 -1.53 -12.26
CA GLY A 44 20.19 -2.94 -12.14
C GLY A 44 18.74 -3.24 -12.53
N ARG A 45 17.80 -2.39 -12.10
CA ARG A 45 16.40 -2.48 -12.52
C ARG A 45 16.22 -2.19 -14.01
N ALA A 46 16.96 -1.24 -14.57
CA ALA A 46 16.98 -1.03 -16.02
C ALA A 46 17.52 -2.25 -16.79
N CYS A 47 18.51 -2.96 -16.23
CA CYS A 47 19.01 -4.22 -16.80
C CYS A 47 17.95 -5.32 -16.76
N ALA A 48 17.15 -5.40 -15.69
CA ALA A 48 16.01 -6.32 -15.60
C ALA A 48 14.93 -6.05 -16.64
N VAL A 49 14.79 -4.81 -17.12
CA VAL A 49 13.89 -4.46 -18.21
C VAL A 49 14.52 -4.77 -19.58
N ALA A 50 15.79 -4.38 -19.78
CA ALA A 50 16.48 -4.48 -21.06
C ALA A 50 16.99 -5.90 -21.37
N GLY A 51 17.25 -6.73 -20.36
CA GLY A 51 17.97 -7.99 -20.48
C GLY A 51 19.48 -7.84 -20.55
N TYR A 52 20.05 -6.82 -19.89
CA TYR A 52 21.51 -6.60 -19.85
C TYR A 52 22.16 -7.42 -18.73
N GLY A 53 22.15 -8.75 -18.86
CA GLY A 53 22.63 -9.68 -17.84
C GLY A 53 24.12 -9.53 -17.49
N GLU A 54 24.98 -9.26 -18.48
CA GLU A 54 26.41 -9.03 -18.23
C GLU A 54 26.64 -7.79 -17.36
N LEU A 55 26.04 -6.66 -17.75
CA LEU A 55 26.08 -5.43 -16.95
C LEU A 55 25.46 -5.64 -15.57
N TYR A 56 24.34 -6.35 -15.46
CA TYR A 56 23.73 -6.65 -14.16
C TYR A 56 24.70 -7.33 -13.20
N ASN A 57 25.46 -8.31 -13.69
CA ASN A 57 26.48 -9.02 -12.91
C ASN A 57 27.66 -8.11 -12.54
N GLU A 58 28.05 -7.16 -13.39
CA GLU A 58 29.12 -6.18 -13.11
C GLU A 58 28.79 -5.24 -11.94
N LEU A 59 27.50 -4.98 -11.68
CA LEU A 59 27.05 -4.01 -10.66
C LEU A 59 27.19 -4.52 -9.21
N ASP A 60 27.41 -5.82 -9.03
CA ASP A 60 27.58 -6.48 -7.72
C ASP A 60 26.49 -6.06 -6.72
N LEU A 61 25.23 -6.26 -7.12
CA LEU A 61 24.06 -5.89 -6.33
C LEU A 61 23.71 -7.00 -5.34
N LEU A 62 23.12 -6.60 -4.20
CA LEU A 62 22.39 -7.56 -3.39
C LEU A 62 21.16 -8.05 -4.19
N PRO A 63 20.74 -9.31 -4.00
CA PRO A 63 19.59 -9.90 -4.69
C PRO A 63 18.28 -9.22 -4.27
N ASP A 64 17.95 -8.12 -4.94
CA ASP A 64 16.80 -7.26 -4.64
C ASP A 64 15.50 -7.81 -5.24
N VAL A 65 14.46 -7.90 -4.42
CA VAL A 65 13.17 -8.47 -4.83
C VAL A 65 12.43 -7.61 -5.85
N SER A 66 12.59 -6.28 -5.83
CA SER A 66 11.96 -5.41 -6.83
C SER A 66 12.58 -5.56 -8.20
N ILE A 67 13.89 -5.75 -8.28
CA ILE A 67 14.57 -6.11 -9.53
C ILE A 67 14.08 -7.49 -10.03
N ALA A 68 13.89 -8.46 -9.15
CA ALA A 68 13.34 -9.76 -9.53
C ALA A 68 11.90 -9.65 -10.06
N GLU A 69 11.03 -8.87 -9.39
CA GLU A 69 9.66 -8.64 -9.87
C GLU A 69 9.65 -7.99 -11.27
N GLU A 70 10.53 -7.01 -11.50
CA GLU A 70 10.70 -6.33 -12.80
C GLU A 70 11.22 -7.29 -13.88
N ALA A 71 12.24 -8.11 -13.56
CA ALA A 71 12.83 -9.06 -14.49
C ALA A 71 11.78 -10.10 -14.94
N ARG A 72 10.98 -10.60 -14.00
CA ARG A 72 9.88 -11.53 -14.28
C ARG A 72 8.82 -10.90 -15.19
N ASP A 73 8.43 -9.65 -14.95
CA ASP A 73 7.46 -8.91 -15.77
C ASP A 73 7.92 -8.76 -17.22
N ASN A 74 9.22 -8.51 -17.42
CA ASN A 74 9.83 -8.32 -18.74
C ASN A 74 10.34 -9.63 -19.39
N GLY A 75 10.07 -10.79 -18.78
CA GLY A 75 10.51 -12.11 -19.29
C GLY A 75 12.02 -12.33 -19.28
N LYS A 76 12.78 -11.58 -18.45
CA LYS A 76 14.24 -11.69 -18.30
C LYS A 76 14.57 -12.71 -17.20
N LEU A 77 14.35 -13.98 -17.56
CA LEU A 77 14.40 -15.10 -16.61
C LEU A 77 15.80 -15.36 -16.06
N ASP A 78 16.86 -15.00 -16.80
CA ASP A 78 18.25 -15.10 -16.36
C ASP A 78 18.52 -14.27 -15.09
N ILE A 79 18.12 -12.99 -15.11
CA ILE A 79 18.26 -12.09 -13.94
C ILE A 79 17.32 -12.53 -12.82
N PHE A 80 16.08 -12.89 -13.17
CA PHE A 80 15.10 -13.36 -12.18
C PHE A 80 15.59 -14.61 -11.44
N GLU A 81 15.98 -15.67 -12.15
CA GLU A 81 16.46 -16.92 -11.56
C GLU A 81 17.76 -16.72 -10.79
N HIS A 82 18.65 -15.85 -11.27
CA HIS A 82 19.86 -15.49 -10.54
C HIS A 82 19.54 -14.93 -9.15
N ILE A 83 18.60 -13.97 -9.05
CA ILE A 83 18.17 -13.38 -7.78
C ILE A 83 17.42 -14.42 -6.92
N MET A 84 16.51 -15.17 -7.52
CA MET A 84 15.64 -16.11 -6.81
C MET A 84 16.38 -17.35 -6.28
N SER A 85 17.52 -17.71 -6.88
CA SER A 85 18.38 -18.80 -6.41
C SER A 85 19.22 -18.44 -5.18
N GLN A 86 19.29 -17.16 -4.80
CA GLN A 86 20.05 -16.73 -3.63
C GLN A 86 19.37 -17.14 -2.33
N ALA A 87 20.18 -17.59 -1.36
CA ALA A 87 19.68 -18.03 -0.05
C ALA A 87 19.03 -16.88 0.75
N VAL A 88 19.50 -15.65 0.57
CA VAL A 88 18.97 -14.45 1.22
C VAL A 88 18.70 -13.41 0.15
N ARG A 89 17.48 -12.87 0.13
CA ARG A 89 17.02 -11.79 -0.76
C ARG A 89 16.74 -10.53 0.04
N TYR A 90 16.82 -9.38 -0.60
CA TYR A 90 16.79 -8.07 0.06
C TYR A 90 15.67 -7.19 -0.50
N ALA A 91 15.16 -6.30 0.34
CA ALA A 91 14.37 -5.15 -0.08
C ALA A 91 15.24 -3.89 0.04
N VAL A 92 15.95 -3.57 -1.03
CA VAL A 92 16.83 -2.40 -1.15
C VAL A 92 16.06 -1.24 -1.79
N MET A 93 15.29 -1.53 -2.84
CA MET A 93 14.42 -0.55 -3.50
C MET A 93 13.05 -0.47 -2.81
N ASN A 94 12.46 0.73 -2.77
CA ASN A 94 11.10 0.96 -2.27
C ASN A 94 10.33 1.92 -3.19
N ASP A 95 9.45 1.36 -4.01
CA ASP A 95 8.67 2.10 -5.02
C ASP A 95 7.61 3.02 -4.43
N TYR A 96 7.14 2.74 -3.20
CA TYR A 96 6.21 3.63 -2.52
C TYR A 96 6.87 4.95 -2.11
N GLN A 97 8.14 4.89 -1.73
CA GLN A 97 8.91 6.04 -1.23
C GLN A 97 9.87 6.62 -2.28
N ARG A 98 10.09 5.91 -3.40
CA ARG A 98 11.10 6.22 -4.41
C ARG A 98 12.49 6.33 -3.80
N SER A 99 12.86 5.32 -3.02
CA SER A 99 14.11 5.29 -2.27
C SER A 99 14.89 4.01 -2.49
N VAL A 100 16.22 4.11 -2.33
CA VAL A 100 17.15 2.98 -2.34
C VAL A 100 17.94 3.03 -1.04
N ASP A 101 17.81 2.01 -0.18
CA ASP A 101 18.54 1.94 1.10
C ASP A 101 19.82 1.11 0.95
N LEU A 102 20.93 1.81 0.71
CA LEU A 102 22.25 1.19 0.58
C LEU A 102 22.93 0.91 1.93
N GLN A 103 22.42 1.48 3.04
CA GLN A 103 23.08 1.41 4.34
C GLN A 103 22.54 0.25 5.19
N ASN A 104 21.22 0.09 5.22
CA ASN A 104 20.55 -0.92 6.03
C ASN A 104 19.50 -1.70 5.22
N PRO A 105 19.91 -2.36 4.11
CA PRO A 105 18.98 -3.11 3.28
C PRO A 105 18.33 -4.24 4.09
N ARG A 106 17.01 -4.38 4.00
CA ARG A 106 16.26 -5.38 4.77
C ARG A 106 16.46 -6.79 4.18
N PRO A 107 17.09 -7.75 4.90
CA PRO A 107 17.23 -9.13 4.45
C PRO A 107 15.93 -9.92 4.63
N GLY A 108 15.85 -11.10 4.02
CA GLY A 108 14.69 -12.00 4.15
C GLY A 108 13.45 -11.47 3.44
N ALA A 109 13.64 -10.70 2.37
CA ALA A 109 12.55 -10.19 1.55
C ALA A 109 12.04 -11.26 0.59
N TYR A 110 10.74 -11.23 0.33
CA TYR A 110 10.05 -12.11 -0.62
C TYR A 110 9.32 -11.29 -1.67
N LEU A 111 8.98 -11.92 -2.80
CA LEU A 111 8.10 -11.31 -3.80
C LEU A 111 6.74 -11.03 -3.15
N ASN A 112 6.24 -9.80 -3.22
CA ASN A 112 5.04 -9.39 -2.49
C ASN A 112 4.12 -8.46 -3.29
N GLY A 113 4.43 -8.19 -4.56
CA GLY A 113 3.67 -7.25 -5.39
C GLY A 113 3.78 -5.80 -4.89
N ASP A 114 4.94 -5.43 -4.36
CA ASP A 114 5.27 -4.08 -3.86
C ASP A 114 6.10 -3.26 -4.87
N THR A 115 6.22 -3.77 -6.11
CA THR A 115 7.00 -3.14 -7.19
C THR A 115 6.08 -2.64 -8.30
N ALA A 116 6.32 -1.41 -8.75
CA ALA A 116 5.71 -0.83 -9.94
C ALA A 116 6.42 -1.33 -11.20
N VAL A 117 6.14 -2.56 -11.62
CA VAL A 117 6.73 -3.17 -12.82
C VAL A 117 6.31 -2.45 -14.10
N ARG A 118 7.07 -2.59 -15.19
CA ARG A 118 6.83 -1.92 -16.48
C ARG A 118 5.39 -2.02 -16.95
N PHE A 119 4.78 -3.20 -16.92
CA PHE A 119 3.39 -3.38 -17.32
C PHE A 119 2.42 -2.49 -16.53
N SER A 120 2.70 -2.23 -15.26
CA SER A 120 1.87 -1.36 -14.41
C SER A 120 1.96 0.12 -14.75
N LEU A 121 3.04 0.56 -15.43
CA LEU A 121 3.28 1.95 -15.84
C LEU A 121 2.57 2.31 -17.15
N GLU A 122 2.24 1.32 -17.98
CA GLU A 122 1.48 1.53 -19.22
C GLU A 122 0.00 1.87 -18.96
N LEU A 123 -0.46 1.72 -17.72
CA LEU A 123 -1.79 2.13 -17.27
C LEU A 123 -1.76 3.61 -16.89
N HIS A 124 -2.33 4.49 -17.71
CA HIS A 124 -2.31 5.93 -17.54
C HIS A 124 -3.63 6.59 -17.12
N ARG A 125 -3.53 7.76 -16.46
CA ARG A 125 -4.64 8.67 -16.17
C ARG A 125 -5.04 9.51 -17.40
N PRO A 126 -6.35 9.72 -17.66
CA PRO A 126 -6.81 10.71 -18.62
C PRO A 126 -6.29 12.09 -18.28
N LEU A 127 -5.70 12.79 -19.26
CA LEU A 127 -5.56 14.24 -19.21
C LEU A 127 -6.94 14.88 -19.07
N THR A 128 -7.29 15.40 -17.89
CA THR A 128 -8.31 16.42 -17.81
C THR A 128 -7.74 17.69 -18.41
N PHE A 129 -8.23 18.08 -19.59
CA PHE A 129 -7.82 19.30 -20.29
C PHE A 129 -7.83 20.51 -19.35
N ILE A 130 -6.66 21.13 -19.17
CA ILE A 130 -6.53 22.45 -18.56
C ILE A 130 -7.33 23.42 -19.45
N GLY A 131 -8.48 23.89 -18.96
CA GLY A 131 -9.36 24.83 -19.66
C GLY A 131 -10.81 24.36 -19.86
N ALA A 132 -11.16 23.12 -19.51
CA ALA A 132 -12.57 22.76 -19.39
C ALA A 132 -13.19 23.52 -18.19
N PRO A 133 -14.42 24.08 -18.31
CA PRO A 133 -15.12 24.59 -17.13
C PRO A 133 -15.13 23.48 -16.08
N PRO A 134 -14.97 23.80 -14.78
CA PRO A 134 -14.95 22.78 -13.74
C PRO A 134 -16.18 21.92 -13.97
N PRO A 135 -16.04 20.62 -14.30
CA PRO A 135 -17.20 19.76 -14.44
C PRO A 135 -17.92 19.90 -13.12
N GLU A 136 -19.18 20.35 -13.16
CA GLU A 136 -20.06 20.41 -11.99
C GLU A 136 -19.72 19.23 -11.11
N ARG A 137 -19.07 19.50 -9.96
CA ARG A 137 -18.39 18.54 -9.07
C ARG A 137 -18.72 17.12 -9.49
N ASN A 138 -17.99 16.55 -10.43
CA ASN A 138 -18.23 15.17 -10.84
C ASN A 138 -17.40 14.35 -9.85
N PRO A 139 -18.00 13.81 -8.76
CA PRO A 139 -17.26 13.18 -7.67
C PRO A 139 -16.53 11.91 -8.11
N ASN A 140 -16.66 11.51 -9.39
CA ASN A 140 -16.00 10.36 -9.99
C ASN A 140 -14.68 10.71 -10.67
N LEU A 141 -14.39 11.98 -10.96
CA LEU A 141 -13.09 12.42 -11.51
C LEU A 141 -12.01 12.60 -10.43
N GLU A 142 -12.41 12.77 -9.18
CA GLU A 142 -11.54 12.67 -7.99
C GLU A 142 -11.18 11.21 -7.64
N LYS A 143 -11.91 10.23 -8.20
CA LYS A 143 -11.79 8.79 -7.90
C LYS A 143 -11.00 8.00 -8.94
N TRP A 144 -10.11 8.62 -9.69
CA TRP A 144 -9.00 7.82 -10.21
C TRP A 144 -8.18 7.41 -8.99
N PRO A 145 -8.04 6.12 -8.67
CA PRO A 145 -7.10 5.72 -7.63
C PRO A 145 -5.77 6.27 -8.11
N SER A 146 -5.27 7.30 -7.42
CA SER A 146 -3.87 7.67 -7.56
C SER A 146 -3.13 6.35 -7.44
N HIS A 147 -2.44 5.93 -8.49
CA HIS A 147 -1.62 4.73 -8.40
C HIS A 147 -0.75 4.92 -7.16
N TYR A 148 -0.77 3.94 -6.26
CA TYR A 148 -0.02 4.00 -5.01
C TYR A 148 1.49 4.09 -5.27
N PHE A 149 1.92 3.86 -6.52
CA PHE A 149 3.23 4.14 -7.05
C PHE A 149 3.21 5.38 -7.96
N ASN A 150 4.19 6.27 -7.79
CA ASN A 150 4.46 7.39 -8.71
C ASN A 150 5.94 7.38 -9.13
N ILE A 151 6.45 6.23 -9.55
CA ILE A 151 7.88 6.07 -9.87
C ILE A 151 8.32 6.87 -11.10
N GLN A 152 7.38 7.26 -11.97
CA GLN A 152 7.62 8.16 -13.12
C GLN A 152 7.74 9.64 -12.73
N GLU A 153 7.35 9.99 -11.49
CA GLU A 153 7.43 11.35 -10.94
C GLU A 153 6.56 12.40 -11.65
N ASP A 154 5.70 11.96 -12.59
CA ASP A 154 4.80 12.78 -13.40
C ASP A 154 3.32 12.63 -13.01
N SER A 155 3.03 11.90 -11.93
CA SER A 155 1.67 11.55 -11.48
C SER A 155 0.88 10.71 -12.49
N ASN A 156 1.58 9.98 -13.36
CA ASN A 156 1.03 9.07 -14.35
C ASN A 156 0.04 9.76 -15.32
N ILE A 157 0.39 10.98 -15.72
CA ILE A 157 -0.39 11.82 -16.63
C ILE A 157 -0.12 11.39 -18.08
N SER A 158 -1.14 11.04 -18.86
CA SER A 158 -0.98 10.72 -20.29
C SER A 158 -2.00 11.39 -21.20
N GLY A 159 -1.52 11.75 -22.41
CA GLY A 159 -2.32 12.25 -23.52
C GLY A 159 -3.35 11.25 -24.05
N CYS A 160 -3.13 9.96 -23.80
CA CYS A 160 -4.02 8.88 -24.21
C CYS A 160 -4.51 8.16 -22.94
N PRO A 161 -5.74 8.41 -22.49
CA PRO A 161 -6.30 7.69 -21.36
C PRO A 161 -6.41 6.20 -21.70
N SER A 162 -5.76 5.34 -20.93
CA SER A 162 -6.17 3.94 -20.83
C SER A 162 -7.34 3.82 -19.85
N PRO A 163 -8.19 2.78 -19.90
CA PRO A 163 -9.02 2.44 -18.75
C PRO A 163 -8.07 2.21 -17.58
N GLY A 164 -8.21 2.97 -16.49
CA GLY A 164 -7.35 2.83 -15.32
C GLY A 164 -7.47 1.43 -14.71
N PRO A 165 -6.75 1.13 -13.63
CA PRO A 165 -6.93 -0.10 -12.87
C PRO A 165 -8.30 -0.07 -12.18
N CYS A 166 -9.37 -0.25 -12.95
CA CYS A 166 -10.70 -0.53 -12.47
C CYS A 166 -10.62 -1.90 -11.84
N PHE A 167 -10.59 -1.94 -10.50
CA PHE A 167 -10.72 -3.14 -9.66
C PHE A 167 -10.25 -4.40 -10.37
N LEU A 168 -8.93 -4.55 -10.53
CA LEU A 168 -8.39 -5.71 -11.22
C LEU A 168 -8.92 -6.95 -10.51
N LYS A 169 -9.85 -7.65 -11.17
CA LYS A 169 -10.47 -8.85 -10.65
C LYS A 169 -9.34 -9.82 -10.35
N LEU A 170 -9.34 -10.37 -9.15
CA LEU A 170 -8.45 -11.47 -8.81
C LEU A 170 -8.75 -12.59 -9.81
N GLN A 171 -7.75 -12.97 -10.59
CA GLN A 171 -7.94 -14.00 -11.62
C GLN A 171 -8.30 -15.32 -10.94
N GLY A 172 -9.09 -16.15 -11.63
CA GLY A 172 -9.68 -17.37 -11.06
C GLY A 172 -8.65 -18.30 -10.41
N GLU A 173 -7.47 -18.40 -11.02
CA GLU A 173 -6.35 -19.21 -10.53
C GLU A 173 -5.78 -18.76 -9.17
N TYR A 174 -5.98 -17.49 -8.78
CA TYR A 174 -5.50 -16.93 -7.53
C TYR A 174 -6.56 -16.85 -6.43
N ILE A 175 -7.80 -17.28 -6.69
CA ILE A 175 -8.89 -17.26 -5.70
C ILE A 175 -8.53 -18.07 -4.45
N ALA A 176 -7.77 -19.15 -4.60
CA ALA A 176 -7.30 -19.96 -3.48
C ALA A 176 -6.51 -19.15 -2.44
N LEU A 177 -5.82 -18.07 -2.86
CA LEU A 177 -5.05 -17.20 -1.97
C LEU A 177 -5.92 -16.47 -0.94
N LEU A 178 -7.24 -16.37 -1.15
CA LEU A 178 -8.15 -15.73 -0.19
C LEU A 178 -8.30 -16.53 1.10
N HIS A 179 -8.18 -17.86 1.05
CA HIS A 179 -8.49 -18.74 2.18
C HIS A 179 -7.39 -19.77 2.49
N THR A 180 -6.27 -19.73 1.78
CA THR A 180 -5.07 -20.52 2.08
C THR A 180 -3.97 -19.64 2.67
N PRO A 181 -2.99 -20.22 3.40
CA PRO A 181 -1.78 -19.49 3.79
C PRO A 181 -1.13 -18.85 2.57
N LEU A 182 -0.69 -17.59 2.72
CA LEU A 182 0.00 -16.89 1.64
C LEU A 182 1.36 -17.57 1.41
N PRO A 183 1.73 -17.90 0.16
CA PRO A 183 3.08 -18.38 -0.14
C PRO A 183 4.10 -17.32 0.27
N GLU A 184 5.34 -17.71 0.55
CA GLU A 184 6.40 -16.73 0.83
C GLU A 184 6.56 -15.76 -0.34
N ASP A 185 6.71 -16.29 -1.55
CA ASP A 185 6.76 -15.52 -2.79
C ASP A 185 5.38 -15.43 -3.45
N LEU A 186 4.83 -14.22 -3.51
CA LEU A 186 3.56 -13.94 -4.16
C LEU A 186 3.71 -13.92 -5.68
N SER A 187 2.73 -14.52 -6.36
CA SER A 187 2.55 -14.40 -7.81
C SER A 187 2.38 -12.94 -8.24
N PRO A 188 2.69 -12.58 -9.50
CA PRO A 188 2.58 -11.20 -9.99
C PRO A 188 1.11 -10.82 -10.20
N ILE A 189 0.41 -10.56 -9.09
CA ILE A 189 -1.03 -10.27 -9.07
C ILE A 189 -1.31 -8.89 -8.50
N ASN A 190 -2.42 -8.29 -8.92
CA ASN A 190 -2.98 -7.19 -8.15
C ASN A 190 -3.54 -7.76 -6.84
N LYS A 191 -2.91 -7.37 -5.72
CA LYS A 191 -3.26 -7.83 -4.38
C LYS A 191 -4.33 -7.00 -3.66
N ASP A 192 -5.00 -6.04 -4.32
CA ASP A 192 -6.02 -5.17 -3.70
C ASP A 192 -7.10 -5.97 -2.99
N ILE A 193 -7.64 -6.98 -3.68
CA ILE A 193 -8.69 -7.84 -3.11
C ILE A 193 -8.15 -8.62 -1.91
N LEU A 194 -6.90 -9.10 -1.96
CA LEU A 194 -6.30 -9.79 -0.81
C LEU A 194 -6.15 -8.85 0.40
N ILE A 195 -5.77 -7.58 0.17
CA ILE A 195 -5.69 -6.54 1.21
C ILE A 195 -7.08 -6.29 1.80
N LEU A 196 -8.09 -6.10 0.95
CA LEU A 196 -9.46 -5.82 1.36
C LEU A 196 -10.05 -6.96 2.18
N THR A 197 -9.89 -8.21 1.73
CA THR A 197 -10.36 -9.39 2.47
C THR A 197 -9.63 -9.54 3.80
N ALA A 198 -8.31 -9.35 3.83
CA ALA A 198 -7.55 -9.43 5.08
C ALA A 198 -7.97 -8.37 6.10
N ALA A 199 -8.22 -7.13 5.65
CA ALA A 199 -8.74 -6.06 6.49
C ALA A 199 -10.16 -6.37 6.98
N TRP A 200 -11.03 -6.80 6.06
CA TRP A 200 -12.42 -7.12 6.35
C TRP A 200 -12.53 -8.22 7.41
N ASP A 201 -11.76 -9.30 7.27
CA ASP A 201 -11.75 -10.42 8.22
C ASP A 201 -10.93 -10.18 9.49
N GLY A 202 -10.37 -8.97 9.66
CA GLY A 202 -9.53 -8.63 10.81
C GLY A 202 -8.28 -9.51 10.95
N ASN A 203 -7.74 -10.01 9.83
CA ASN A 203 -6.56 -10.87 9.84
C ASN A 203 -5.28 -10.02 9.89
N ILE A 204 -4.73 -9.86 11.10
CA ILE A 204 -3.56 -9.01 11.38
C ILE A 204 -2.38 -9.39 10.48
N GLU A 205 -1.99 -10.67 10.46
CA GLU A 205 -0.80 -11.14 9.73
C GLU A 205 -0.90 -10.88 8.23
N ARG A 206 -2.03 -11.25 7.63
CA ARG A 206 -2.26 -11.04 6.20
C ARG A 206 -2.35 -9.56 5.86
N TYR A 207 -3.06 -8.78 6.68
CA TYR A 207 -3.21 -7.36 6.44
C TYR A 207 -1.86 -6.63 6.57
N PHE A 208 -1.10 -6.90 7.64
CA PHE A 208 0.22 -6.32 7.86
C PHE A 208 1.18 -6.60 6.70
N ARG A 209 1.22 -7.85 6.22
CA ARG A 209 2.06 -8.26 5.10
C ARG A 209 1.65 -7.63 3.77
N LEU A 210 0.35 -7.56 3.48
CA LEU A 210 -0.14 -7.18 2.14
C LEU A 210 -0.38 -5.68 1.98
N ARG A 211 -0.70 -4.96 3.07
CA ARG A 211 -1.10 -3.55 3.01
C ARG A 211 -0.07 -2.68 2.30
N ARG A 212 -0.57 -1.61 1.69
CA ARG A 212 0.25 -0.54 1.11
C ARG A 212 0.28 0.66 2.05
N PRO A 213 1.25 1.58 1.91
CA PRO A 213 1.30 2.80 2.70
C PRO A 213 0.07 3.70 2.53
N ILE A 214 -0.58 3.63 1.36
CA ILE A 214 -1.86 4.30 1.10
C ILE A 214 -2.93 3.23 0.94
N ALA A 215 -4.04 3.37 1.66
CA ALA A 215 -5.15 2.43 1.58
C ALA A 215 -5.68 2.31 0.14
N ALA A 216 -5.87 1.07 -0.31
CA ALA A 216 -6.55 0.78 -1.57
C ALA A 216 -7.99 1.34 -1.54
N PRO A 217 -8.66 1.55 -2.69
CA PRO A 217 -10.07 1.90 -2.72
C PRO A 217 -10.92 0.95 -1.86
N ASN A 218 -11.84 1.51 -1.06
CA ASN A 218 -12.62 0.78 -0.04
C ASN A 218 -11.81 0.17 1.12
N GLY A 219 -10.49 0.38 1.17
CA GLY A 219 -9.59 -0.16 2.20
C GLY A 219 -9.96 0.32 3.59
N ILE A 220 -10.25 1.61 3.76
CA ILE A 220 -10.64 2.17 5.06
C ILE A 220 -11.95 1.54 5.55
N THR A 221 -12.95 1.40 4.68
CA THR A 221 -14.22 0.74 5.04
C THR A 221 -14.00 -0.71 5.49
N ALA A 222 -13.12 -1.45 4.81
CA ALA A 222 -12.78 -2.82 5.20
C ALA A 222 -12.05 -2.89 6.55
N VAL A 223 -11.12 -1.97 6.82
CA VAL A 223 -10.42 -1.86 8.11
C VAL A 223 -11.39 -1.51 9.23
N VAL A 224 -12.26 -0.53 9.01
CA VAL A 224 -13.31 -0.13 9.96
C VAL A 224 -14.20 -1.33 10.29
N ARG A 225 -14.68 -2.05 9.27
CA ARG A 225 -15.43 -3.29 9.48
C ARG A 225 -14.62 -4.28 10.31
N GLY A 226 -13.37 -4.57 9.93
CA GLY A 226 -12.52 -5.50 10.65
C GLY A 226 -12.41 -5.16 12.13
N ALA A 227 -12.19 -3.87 12.44
CA ALA A 227 -12.11 -3.35 13.80
C ALA A 227 -13.43 -3.54 14.58
N TYR A 228 -14.56 -3.27 13.94
CA TYR A 228 -15.91 -3.44 14.51
C TYR A 228 -16.28 -4.90 14.83
N HIS A 229 -15.57 -5.89 14.28
CA HIS A 229 -15.96 -7.30 14.40
C HIS A 229 -14.92 -8.18 15.08
N HIS A 230 -13.66 -7.78 15.08
CA HIS A 230 -12.55 -8.63 15.49
C HIS A 230 -11.71 -7.95 16.56
N THR A 231 -11.92 -8.33 17.82
CA THR A 231 -11.25 -7.71 18.99
C THR A 231 -9.71 -7.71 18.90
N PRO A 232 -9.02 -8.80 18.47
CA PRO A 232 -7.57 -8.75 18.32
C PRO A 232 -7.12 -7.70 17.30
N PHE A 233 -7.84 -7.56 16.18
CA PHE A 233 -7.54 -6.59 15.15
C PHE A 233 -7.76 -5.16 15.65
N ALA A 234 -8.86 -4.91 16.38
CA ALA A 234 -9.14 -3.63 17.04
C ALA A 234 -8.00 -3.23 18.02
N ARG A 235 -7.54 -4.17 18.86
CA ARG A 235 -6.43 -3.95 19.78
C ARG A 235 -5.10 -3.70 19.08
N TRP A 236 -4.84 -4.40 17.98
CA TRP A 236 -3.65 -4.17 17.17
C TRP A 236 -3.68 -2.78 16.52
N LEU A 237 -4.80 -2.37 15.94
CA LEU A 237 -4.98 -1.04 15.35
C LEU A 237 -4.76 0.07 16.38
N GLU A 238 -5.29 -0.05 17.59
CA GLU A 238 -5.05 0.91 18.67
C GLU A 238 -3.55 1.19 18.90
N SER A 239 -2.71 0.16 18.80
CA SER A 239 -1.26 0.30 19.01
C SER A 239 -0.49 0.96 17.86
N CYS A 240 -1.07 1.09 16.67
CA CYS A 240 -0.35 1.53 15.47
C CYS A 240 -1.16 2.43 14.52
N VAL A 241 -2.35 2.89 14.91
CA VAL A 241 -3.27 3.65 14.02
C VAL A 241 -2.64 4.94 13.49
N ASP A 242 -1.83 5.63 14.30
CA ASP A 242 -1.21 6.89 13.90
C ASP A 242 -0.09 6.69 12.87
N GLU A 243 0.63 5.59 12.96
CA GLU A 243 1.66 5.21 11.99
C GLU A 243 1.03 4.70 10.68
N LEU A 244 -0.03 3.90 10.77
CA LEU A 244 -0.67 3.27 9.62
C LEU A 244 -1.61 4.22 8.86
N PHE A 245 -2.29 5.11 9.57
CA PHE A 245 -3.31 6.00 9.02
C PHE A 245 -3.08 7.43 9.55
N PRO A 246 -2.07 8.14 9.03
CA PRO A 246 -1.75 9.50 9.48
C PRO A 246 -2.79 10.55 9.05
N ARG A 247 -3.69 10.20 8.12
CA ARG A 247 -4.75 11.09 7.66
C ARG A 247 -5.84 11.20 8.71
N GLN A 248 -6.05 12.40 9.25
CA GLN A 248 -6.97 12.68 10.36
C GLN A 248 -8.36 12.06 10.16
N TYR A 249 -8.95 12.19 8.98
CA TYR A 249 -10.29 11.64 8.71
C TYR A 249 -10.32 10.10 8.79
N GLU A 250 -9.37 9.42 8.16
CA GLU A 250 -9.28 7.95 8.14
C GLU A 250 -8.97 7.42 9.55
N ASN A 251 -8.03 8.08 10.24
CA ASN A 251 -7.66 7.80 11.61
C ASN A 251 -8.88 7.86 12.53
N ARG A 252 -9.64 8.96 12.50
CA ARG A 252 -10.85 9.15 13.30
C ARG A 252 -11.86 8.01 13.12
N LEU A 253 -12.17 7.63 11.88
CA LEU A 253 -13.11 6.54 11.61
C LEU A 253 -12.65 5.19 12.20
N ILE A 254 -11.35 4.90 12.14
CA ILE A 254 -10.78 3.67 12.68
C ILE A 254 -10.80 3.71 14.22
N ARG A 255 -10.54 4.87 14.83
CA ARG A 255 -10.64 5.05 16.29
C ARG A 255 -12.04 4.80 16.81
N GLN A 256 -13.04 5.42 16.16
CA GLN A 256 -14.44 5.17 16.45
C GLN A 256 -14.75 3.67 16.39
N ALA A 257 -14.27 2.97 15.36
CA ALA A 257 -14.51 1.55 15.18
C ALA A 257 -13.93 0.66 16.29
N TYR A 258 -12.67 0.84 16.66
CA TYR A 258 -12.09 0.01 17.73
C TYR A 258 -12.66 0.39 19.11
N HIS A 259 -13.03 1.66 19.35
CA HIS A 259 -13.67 2.07 20.60
C HIS A 259 -15.08 1.48 20.71
N ALA A 260 -15.85 1.42 19.62
CA ALA A 260 -17.11 0.69 19.59
C ALA A 260 -16.90 -0.77 19.98
N GLN A 261 -15.90 -1.42 19.38
CA GLN A 261 -15.59 -2.82 19.70
C GLN A 261 -15.24 -3.02 21.18
N PHE A 262 -14.54 -2.09 21.82
CA PHE A 262 -14.26 -2.19 23.26
C PHE A 262 -15.51 -2.03 24.10
N ILE A 263 -16.35 -1.03 23.80
CA ILE A 263 -17.64 -0.83 24.49
C ILE A 263 -18.53 -2.07 24.37
N MET A 264 -18.64 -2.67 23.17
CA MET A 264 -19.42 -3.90 22.93
C MET A 264 -18.88 -5.13 23.65
N ASN A 265 -17.60 -5.12 24.05
CA ASN A 265 -17.01 -6.16 24.89
C ASN A 265 -16.98 -5.79 26.37
N ASP A 266 -17.82 -4.84 26.79
CA ASP A 266 -17.93 -4.35 28.17
C ASP A 266 -16.63 -3.76 28.74
N ASP A 267 -15.70 -3.34 27.86
CA ASP A 267 -14.42 -2.76 28.23
C ASP A 267 -14.43 -1.24 28.08
N LEU A 268 -14.65 -0.55 29.19
CA LEU A 268 -14.59 0.92 29.29
C LEU A 268 -13.23 1.44 29.79
N SER A 269 -12.19 0.59 29.89
CA SER A 269 -10.88 1.00 30.42
C SER A 269 -10.20 2.08 29.58
N ARG A 270 -10.60 2.21 28.32
CA ARG A 270 -10.08 3.16 27.33
C ARG A 270 -11.11 4.22 26.94
N ILE A 271 -12.16 4.40 27.74
CA ILE A 271 -13.22 5.39 27.48
C ILE A 271 -13.31 6.27 28.71
N ASP A 272 -12.54 7.35 28.70
CA ASP A 272 -12.47 8.36 29.75
C ASP A 272 -12.90 9.74 29.22
N SER A 273 -12.88 10.74 30.10
CA SER A 273 -13.24 12.12 29.78
C SER A 273 -12.19 12.87 28.96
N GLU A 274 -10.98 12.34 28.80
CA GLU A 274 -9.88 13.01 28.07
C GLU A 274 -9.95 12.73 26.57
N ILE A 275 -10.57 11.60 26.18
CA ILE A 275 -10.78 11.27 24.77
C ILE A 275 -11.73 12.26 24.12
N ASP A 276 -11.28 12.87 23.02
CA ASP A 276 -12.09 13.73 22.17
C ASP A 276 -13.38 13.00 21.75
N GLY A 277 -14.53 13.65 21.93
CA GLY A 277 -15.84 13.12 21.54
C GLY A 277 -15.93 12.77 20.06
N GLU A 278 -15.18 13.44 19.18
CA GLU A 278 -15.12 13.08 17.76
C GLU A 278 -14.51 11.70 17.50
N MET A 279 -13.71 11.18 18.44
CA MET A 279 -13.09 9.85 18.37
C MET A 279 -13.99 8.75 18.93
N LEU A 280 -15.09 9.12 19.59
CA LEU A 280 -16.03 8.15 20.12
C LEU A 280 -17.02 7.65 19.06
N PRO A 281 -17.44 6.38 19.17
CA PRO A 281 -18.35 5.79 18.21
C PRO A 281 -19.77 6.35 18.29
N GLU A 282 -20.38 6.52 17.12
CA GLU A 282 -21.81 6.79 17.00
C GLU A 282 -22.66 5.52 17.18
N LEU A 283 -22.09 4.35 16.88
CA LEU A 283 -22.75 3.05 16.94
C LEU A 283 -21.88 2.04 17.69
N PHE A 284 -22.44 1.42 18.73
CA PHE A 284 -21.74 0.43 19.57
C PHE A 284 -22.70 -0.64 20.13
N TRP A 285 -23.72 -1.00 19.36
CA TRP A 285 -24.70 -2.05 19.70
C TRP A 285 -24.83 -3.12 18.62
N TRP A 286 -23.86 -3.19 17.70
CA TRP A 286 -23.77 -4.20 16.65
C TRP A 286 -22.29 -4.48 16.33
N PRO A 287 -21.86 -5.74 16.21
CA PRO A 287 -22.68 -6.96 16.03
C PRO A 287 -23.35 -7.51 17.30
N HIS A 288 -22.98 -7.00 18.47
CA HIS A 288 -23.54 -7.40 19.76
C HIS A 288 -23.74 -6.17 20.64
N CYS A 289 -24.76 -6.22 21.50
CA CYS A 289 -25.10 -5.12 22.40
C CYS A 289 -24.30 -5.21 23.71
N PRO A 290 -23.76 -4.10 24.24
CA PRO A 290 -23.09 -4.08 25.55
C PRO A 290 -24.05 -4.45 26.69
N HIS A 291 -23.51 -4.92 27.81
CA HIS A 291 -24.29 -5.18 29.00
C HIS A 291 -24.94 -3.91 29.56
N SER A 292 -26.12 -4.04 30.16
CA SER A 292 -26.86 -2.89 30.72
C SER A 292 -26.08 -2.09 31.76
N ASP A 293 -25.22 -2.75 32.54
CA ASP A 293 -24.34 -2.08 33.51
C ASP A 293 -23.25 -1.27 32.82
N THR A 294 -22.67 -1.78 31.73
CA THR A 294 -21.72 -1.06 30.88
C THR A 294 -22.36 0.19 30.29
N LEU A 295 -23.59 0.08 29.77
CA LEU A 295 -24.33 1.23 29.24
C LEU A 295 -24.59 2.30 30.32
N ARG A 296 -24.95 1.88 31.53
CA ARG A 296 -25.15 2.80 32.67
C ARG A 296 -23.86 3.51 33.05
N GLU A 297 -22.77 2.76 33.15
CA GLU A 297 -21.45 3.31 33.46
C GLU A 297 -20.95 4.24 32.36
N LEU A 298 -21.14 3.88 31.08
CA LEU A 298 -20.79 4.71 29.93
C LEU A 298 -21.54 6.04 29.94
N ALA A 299 -22.84 6.02 30.20
CA ALA A 299 -23.65 7.25 30.31
C ALA A 299 -23.23 8.15 31.48
N TRP A 300 -22.64 7.57 32.53
CA TRP A 300 -22.08 8.31 33.66
C TRP A 300 -20.72 8.91 33.32
N ARG A 301 -19.79 8.14 32.73
CA ARG A 301 -18.44 8.60 32.33
C ARG A 301 -18.46 9.59 31.18
N ARG A 302 -19.34 9.36 30.20
CA ARG A 302 -19.48 10.12 28.95
C ARG A 302 -20.92 10.59 28.76
N PRO A 303 -21.34 11.67 29.45
CA PRO A 303 -22.69 12.23 29.30
C PRO A 303 -23.02 12.68 27.87
N ASP A 304 -21.99 12.96 27.06
CA ASP A 304 -22.08 13.27 25.63
C ASP A 304 -22.57 12.09 24.77
N LEU A 305 -22.39 10.84 25.24
CA LEU A 305 -22.89 9.64 24.57
C LEU A 305 -24.29 9.20 25.00
N LYS A 306 -25.00 9.97 25.85
CA LYS A 306 -26.31 9.57 26.38
C LYS A 306 -27.33 9.21 25.30
N HIS A 307 -27.32 9.92 24.18
CA HIS A 307 -28.24 9.63 23.08
C HIS A 307 -27.95 8.25 22.47
N GLN A 308 -26.68 7.95 22.19
CA GLN A 308 -26.22 6.68 21.65
C GLN A 308 -26.46 5.54 22.64
N VAL A 309 -26.30 5.77 23.95
CA VAL A 309 -26.64 4.79 24.99
C VAL A 309 -28.14 4.46 24.97
N ILE A 310 -29.02 5.46 24.82
CA ILE A 310 -30.46 5.22 24.69
C ILE A 310 -30.76 4.37 23.45
N LEU A 311 -30.12 4.66 22.31
CA LEU A 311 -30.27 3.87 21.09
C LEU A 311 -29.77 2.42 21.29
N ALA A 312 -28.66 2.22 21.99
CA ALA A 312 -28.15 0.91 22.34
C ALA A 312 -29.13 0.12 23.22
N CYS A 313 -29.73 0.75 24.23
CA CYS A 313 -30.77 0.12 25.05
C CYS A 313 -31.97 -0.32 24.21
N ILE A 314 -32.47 0.54 23.31
CA ILE A 314 -33.59 0.22 22.41
C ILE A 314 -33.25 -0.95 21.48
N ALA A 315 -32.00 -1.02 21.00
CA ALA A 315 -31.57 -2.10 20.10
C ALA A 315 -31.28 -3.43 20.82
N GLY A 316 -31.03 -3.40 22.13
CA GLY A 316 -30.73 -4.57 22.95
C GLY A 316 -31.96 -5.25 23.57
N ASP A 317 -33.11 -4.58 23.60
CA ASP A 317 -34.43 -5.11 24.00
C ASP A 317 -35.10 -5.92 22.86
#